data_AF-A0A7C1DMN6-F1
#
_entry.id   AF-A0A7C1DMN6-F1
#
_cell.length_a   1.000
_cell.length_b   1.000
_cell.length_c   1.000
_cell.angle_alpha   90.00
_cell.angle_beta   90.00
_cell.angle_gamma   90.00
#
_symmetry.space_group_name_H-M   'P 1'
#
loop_
_entity.id
_entity.type
_entity.pdbx_description
1 polymer ?
#
loop_
_entity_poly.entity_id
_entity_poly.type
_entity_poly.pdbx_seq_one_letter_code
_entity_poly.pdbx_strand_id
1 'polypeptide(L)'
;MEINVNTALYGIIGNPLGHTLSPAVHNSAFKTCGIDAVYLAFETPDPFTCLKAAKALPIKGLSVTIPYKSVIIEHLDYVEPRAAEIGAVNTVV
;
A
#
# COMPACT_ATOMS: atom_id res chain seq x y z
N MET A 1 -13.68 14.12 -8.49
CA MET A 1 -12.32 13.86 -9.01
C MET A 1 -12.52 12.93 -10.20
N GLU A 2 -12.03 13.34 -11.35
CA GLU A 2 -12.05 12.52 -12.55
C GLU A 2 -10.76 11.71 -12.58
N ILE A 3 -10.88 10.38 -12.59
CA ILE A 3 -9.73 9.47 -12.58
C ILE A 3 -9.29 9.26 -14.02
N ASN A 4 -8.00 9.48 -14.31
CA ASN A 4 -7.43 9.32 -15.64
C ASN A 4 -6.01 8.72 -15.58
N VAL A 5 -5.32 8.64 -16.72
CA VAL A 5 -3.98 8.02 -16.83
C VAL A 5 -2.91 8.68 -15.96
N ASN A 6 -3.10 9.94 -15.56
CA ASN A 6 -2.16 10.68 -14.72
C ASN A 6 -2.42 10.50 -13.21
N THR A 7 -3.59 9.98 -12.82
CA THR A 7 -3.96 9.80 -11.42
C THR A 7 -3.04 8.77 -10.76
N ALA A 8 -2.34 9.16 -9.70
CA ALA A 8 -1.45 8.27 -8.97
C ALA A 8 -2.23 7.20 -8.19
N LEU A 9 -1.76 5.95 -8.22
CA LEU A 9 -2.37 4.85 -7.47
C LEU A 9 -1.55 4.50 -6.23
N TYR A 10 -2.22 4.46 -5.09
CA TYR A 10 -1.72 3.95 -3.82
C TYR A 10 -2.66 2.84 -3.31
N GLY A 11 -2.24 2.11 -2.29
CA GLY A 11 -3.19 1.22 -1.63
C GLY A 11 -2.71 0.56 -0.36
N ILE A 12 -3.53 -0.36 0.13
CA ILE A 12 -3.24 -1.19 1.30
C ILE A 12 -3.29 -2.66 0.90
N ILE A 13 -2.29 -3.43 1.32
CA ILE A 13 -2.25 -4.89 1.20
C ILE A 13 -2.45 -5.55 2.57
N GLY A 14 -3.29 -6.58 2.62
CA GLY A 14 -3.64 -7.33 3.83
C GLY A 14 -4.64 -8.43 3.55
N ASN A 15 -4.95 -9.24 4.58
CA ASN A 15 -6.01 -10.23 4.52
C ASN A 15 -6.49 -10.63 5.92
N PRO A 16 -7.76 -10.42 6.29
CA PRO A 16 -8.81 -9.70 5.54
C PRO A 16 -8.66 -8.18 5.62
N LEU A 17 -9.30 -7.47 4.69
CA LEU A 17 -9.38 -6.00 4.59
C LEU A 17 -10.81 -5.46 4.61
N GLY A 18 -11.85 -6.29 4.69
CA GLY A 18 -13.26 -5.84 4.62
C GLY A 18 -13.68 -4.69 5.57
N HIS A 19 -12.93 -4.42 6.64
CA HIS A 19 -13.19 -3.32 7.58
C HIS A 19 -12.15 -2.20 7.56
N THR A 20 -11.23 -2.19 6.59
CA THR A 20 -10.19 -1.16 6.53
C THR A 20 -10.77 0.21 6.20
N LEU A 21 -10.44 1.21 7.02
CA LEU A 21 -10.80 2.60 6.78
C LEU A 21 -9.74 3.34 5.94
N SER A 22 -8.59 2.72 5.65
CA SER A 22 -7.48 3.38 4.94
C SER A 22 -7.90 3.99 3.60
N PRO A 23 -8.68 3.32 2.71
CA PRO A 23 -9.18 3.95 1.50
C PRO A 23 -10.03 5.20 1.77
N ALA A 24 -10.94 5.14 2.75
CA ALA A 24 -11.81 6.28 3.06
C ALA A 24 -10.99 7.48 3.57
N VAL A 25 -10.04 7.24 4.48
CA VAL A 25 -9.19 8.28 5.06
C VAL A 25 -8.26 8.89 4.00
N HIS A 26 -7.52 8.07 3.26
CA HIS A 26 -6.53 8.57 2.29
C HIS A 26 -7.19 9.28 1.10
N ASN A 27 -8.28 8.74 0.53
CA ASN A 27 -8.98 9.42 -0.56
C ASN A 27 -9.61 10.74 -0.10
N SER A 28 -10.12 10.81 1.13
CA SER A 28 -10.61 12.07 1.71
C SER A 28 -9.49 13.10 1.86
N ALA A 29 -8.31 12.67 2.33
CA ALA A 29 -7.13 13.53 2.44
C ALA A 29 -6.65 14.00 1.05
N PHE A 30 -6.52 13.11 0.07
CA PHE A 30 -6.13 13.46 -1.30
C PHE A 30 -7.08 14.49 -1.90
N LYS A 31 -8.39 14.27 -1.76
CA LYS A 31 -9.40 15.21 -2.23
C LYS A 31 -9.28 16.58 -1.55
N THR A 32 -9.13 16.61 -0.23
CA THR A 32 -9.00 17.85 0.56
C THR A 32 -7.75 18.63 0.18
N CYS A 33 -6.64 17.94 -0.07
CA CYS A 33 -5.36 18.53 -0.41
C CYS A 33 -5.17 18.81 -1.91
N GLY A 34 -6.16 18.50 -2.76
CA GLY A 34 -6.05 18.69 -4.21
C GLY A 34 -5.00 17.78 -4.88
N ILE A 35 -4.74 16.61 -4.31
CA ILE A 35 -3.78 15.62 -4.83
C ILE A 35 -4.53 14.70 -5.81
N ASP A 36 -4.04 14.60 -7.06
CA ASP A 36 -4.57 13.68 -8.08
C ASP A 36 -4.10 12.24 -7.83
N ALA A 37 -4.69 11.62 -6.80
CA ALA A 37 -4.37 10.27 -6.39
C ALA A 37 -5.60 9.51 -5.89
N VAL A 38 -5.55 8.19 -6.04
CA VAL A 38 -6.53 7.25 -5.48
C VAL A 38 -5.83 6.24 -4.57
N TYR A 39 -6.54 5.80 -3.54
CA TYR A 39 -6.10 4.80 -2.60
C TYR A 39 -7.07 3.62 -2.57
N LEU A 40 -6.61 2.40 -2.89
CA LEU A 40 -7.44 1.20 -2.95
C LEU A 40 -7.02 0.12 -1.94
N ALA A 41 -7.91 -0.84 -1.68
CA ALA A 41 -7.61 -2.02 -0.87
C ALA A 41 -7.34 -3.22 -1.79
N PHE A 42 -6.22 -3.90 -1.56
CA PHE A 42 -5.78 -5.10 -2.28
C PHE A 42 -5.79 -6.29 -1.32
N GLU A 43 -6.97 -6.88 -1.13
CA GLU A 43 -7.12 -8.09 -0.30
C GLU A 43 -6.62 -9.29 -1.08
N THR A 44 -5.64 -10.01 -0.53
CA THR A 44 -5.01 -11.14 -1.23
C THR A 44 -4.47 -12.15 -0.23
N PRO A 45 -4.55 -13.47 -0.48
CA PRO A 45 -3.83 -14.49 0.30
C PRO A 45 -2.33 -14.57 -0.07
N ASP A 46 -1.92 -13.98 -1.19
CA ASP A 46 -0.53 -14.00 -1.67
C ASP A 46 0.02 -12.56 -1.73
N PRO A 47 0.72 -12.12 -0.67
CA PRO A 47 1.27 -10.78 -0.62
C PRO A 47 2.44 -10.57 -1.59
N PHE A 48 3.17 -11.63 -1.92
CA PHE A 48 4.40 -11.54 -2.72
C PHE A 48 4.08 -11.30 -4.19
N THR A 49 3.09 -12.01 -4.73
CA THR A 49 2.61 -11.75 -6.09
C THR A 49 2.00 -10.35 -6.19
N CYS A 50 1.30 -9.88 -5.16
CA CYS A 50 0.76 -8.53 -5.12
C CYS A 50 1.88 -7.47 -5.11
N LEU A 51 2.95 -7.63 -4.33
CA LEU A 51 4.11 -6.73 -4.35
C LEU A 51 4.80 -6.71 -5.72
N LYS A 52 4.97 -7.87 -6.35
CA LYS A 52 5.52 -7.96 -7.72
C LYS A 52 4.64 -7.23 -8.73
N ALA A 53 3.32 -7.41 -8.65
CA ALA A 53 2.36 -6.70 -9.49
C ALA A 53 2.40 -5.19 -9.23
N ALA A 54 2.56 -4.76 -7.98
CA ALA A 54 2.68 -3.36 -7.62
C ALA A 54 3.95 -2.70 -8.19
N LYS A 55 5.05 -3.45 -8.32
CA LYS A 55 6.27 -2.97 -9.01
C LYS A 55 6.08 -2.86 -10.53
N ALA A 56 5.23 -3.70 -11.12
CA ALA A 56 4.93 -3.69 -12.56
C ALA A 56 3.87 -2.65 -12.96
N LEU A 57 2.94 -2.34 -12.06
CA LEU A 57 1.91 -1.32 -12.24
C LEU A 57 2.42 0.05 -11.75
N PRO A 58 1.81 1.17 -12.16
CA PRO A 58 2.20 2.50 -11.69
C PRO A 58 1.74 2.78 -10.23
N ILE A 59 1.81 1.79 -9.34
CA ILE A 59 1.51 1.94 -7.92
C ILE A 59 2.70 2.64 -7.25
N LYS A 60 2.42 3.78 -6.61
CA LYS A 60 3.44 4.67 -6.02
C LYS A 60 3.75 4.39 -4.56
N GLY A 61 2.95 3.55 -3.91
CA GLY A 61 3.19 3.15 -2.53
C GLY A 61 2.07 2.28 -1.98
N LEU A 62 2.45 1.45 -1.01
CA LEU A 62 1.54 0.53 -0.34
C LEU A 62 1.67 0.63 1.17
N SER A 63 0.54 0.76 1.87
CA SER A 63 0.47 0.39 3.27
C SER A 63 0.36 -1.12 3.39
N VAL A 64 0.94 -1.69 4.43
CA VAL A 64 0.96 -3.13 4.67
C VAL A 64 0.35 -3.38 6.05
N THR A 65 -0.63 -4.27 6.10
CA THR A 65 -1.30 -4.64 7.35
C THR A 65 -1.23 -6.13 7.62
N ILE A 66 -1.90 -6.56 8.70
CA ILE A 66 -1.96 -7.96 9.11
C ILE A 66 -2.40 -8.85 7.93
N PRO A 67 -1.80 -10.04 7.78
CA PRO A 67 -0.71 -10.60 8.58
C PRO A 67 0.69 -10.29 8.01
N TYR A 68 0.80 -9.35 7.06
CA TYR A 68 1.94 -9.29 6.14
C TYR A 68 3.12 -8.42 6.58
N LYS A 69 2.97 -7.60 7.62
CA LYS A 69 3.99 -6.61 8.00
C LYS A 69 5.41 -7.15 8.17
N SER A 70 5.56 -8.38 8.67
CA SER A 70 6.88 -8.99 8.86
C SER A 70 7.34 -9.81 7.66
N VAL A 71 6.45 -10.56 7.01
CA VAL A 71 6.82 -11.49 5.93
C VAL A 71 7.26 -10.78 4.65
N ILE A 72 6.80 -9.55 4.42
CA ILE A 72 7.18 -8.81 3.21
C ILE A 72 8.62 -8.30 3.22
N ILE A 73 9.29 -8.25 4.38
CA ILE A 73 10.59 -7.62 4.56
C ILE A 73 11.64 -8.24 3.64
N GLU A 74 11.63 -9.57 3.49
CA GLU A 74 12.56 -10.30 2.62
C GLU A 74 12.37 -10.01 1.12
N HIS A 75 11.28 -9.34 0.76
CA HIS A 75 10.92 -8.97 -0.61
C HIS A 75 11.13 -7.48 -0.90
N LEU A 76 11.69 -6.71 0.03
CA LEU A 76 11.96 -5.27 -0.14
C LEU A 76 13.42 -5.05 -0.57
N ASP A 77 13.62 -4.12 -1.50
CA ASP A 77 14.95 -3.76 -2.00
C ASP A 77 15.79 -3.06 -0.90
N TYR A 78 15.13 -2.32 0.00
CA TYR A 78 15.73 -1.64 1.15
C TYR A 78 14.73 -1.60 2.32
N VAL A 79 15.26 -1.69 3.55
CA VAL A 79 14.49 -1.59 4.79
C VAL A 79 15.18 -0.58 5.70
N GLU A 80 14.44 0.41 6.18
CA GLU A 80 14.97 1.39 7.12
C GLU A 80 15.45 0.70 8.41
N PRO A 81 16.60 1.09 9.01
CA PRO A 81 17.15 0.44 10.20
C PRO A 81 16.13 0.25 11.32
N ARG A 82 15.30 1.27 11.60
CA ARG A 82 14.26 1.19 12.63
C ARG A 82 13.19 0.15 12.30
N ALA A 83 12.79 0.04 11.03
CA ALA A 83 11.82 -0.97 10.62
C ALA A 83 12.41 -2.39 10.67
N ALA A 84 13.70 -2.52 10.35
CA ALA A 84 14.44 -3.78 10.49
C ALA A 84 14.56 -4.21 11.95
N GLU A 85 14.85 -3.29 12.87
CA GLU A 85 14.87 -3.54 14.32
C GLU A 85 13.50 -3.95 14.87
N ILE A 86 12.42 -3.31 14.40
CA ILE A 86 11.04 -3.66 14.77
C ILE A 86 10.64 -5.03 14.20
N GLY A 87 11.23 -5.45 13.07
CA GLY A 87 10.85 -6.66 12.36
C GLY A 87 9.48 -6.56 11.68
N ALA A 88 9.01 -5.33 11.38
CA ALA A 88 7.74 -5.09 10.71
C ALA A 88 7.76 -3.81 9.87
N VAL A 89 7.23 -3.90 8.65
CA VAL A 89 7.04 -2.78 7.72
C VAL A 89 5.55 -2.60 7.45
N ASN A 90 5.04 -1.38 7.65
CA ASN A 90 3.65 -1.02 7.33
C ASN A 90 3.54 -0.06 6.15
N THR A 91 4.65 0.36 5.52
CA THR A 91 4.68 1.33 4.42
C THR A 91 5.83 0.99 3.48
N VAL A 92 5.53 0.91 2.18
CA VAL A 92 6.45 0.61 1.08
C VAL A 92 6.31 1.70 0.02
N VAL A 93 7.43 2.21 -0.49
CA VAL A 93 7.54 3.27 -1.51
C VAL A 93 8.66 2.99 -2.50
#